data_AF-A0A6J7PAP2-F1
#
_entry.id   AF-A0A6J7PAP2-F1
#
_cell.length_a   1.000
_cell.length_b   1.000
_cell.length_c   1.000
_cell.angle_alpha   90.00
_cell.angle_beta   90.00
_cell.angle_gamma   90.00
#
_symmetry.space_group_name_H-M   'P 1'
#
loop_
_entity.id
_entity.type
_entity.pdbx_description
1 polymer ?
#
loop_
_entity_poly.entity_id
_entity_poly.type
_entity_poly.pdbx_seq_one_letter_code
_entity_poly.pdbx_strand_id
1 'polypeptide(L)'
;MKYSRSEVSDTAPEKVSLLTRIVRRDLLQDDFNEAVFMRTGQALTSTLVKTDEIVIDGAVRGIGSAALSSAGALRTSQTGFVRSYAALILIGAVALVAAIWVVTQ
;
A
#
# COMPACT_ATOMS: atom_id res chain seq x y z
N MET A 1 -12.93 -51.87 -36.46
CA MET A 1 -13.44 -51.44 -35.14
C MET A 1 -12.56 -52.01 -34.03
N LYS A 2 -11.51 -51.30 -33.58
CA LYS A 2 -10.53 -51.81 -32.59
C LYS A 2 -10.94 -51.57 -31.13
N TYR A 3 -11.96 -50.74 -30.91
CA TYR A 3 -12.57 -50.45 -29.59
C TYR A 3 -13.93 -51.11 -29.36
N SER A 4 -14.49 -51.80 -30.37
CA SER A 4 -15.83 -52.41 -30.27
C SER A 4 -15.81 -53.87 -29.83
N ARG A 5 -14.64 -54.53 -29.80
CA ARG A 5 -14.51 -55.98 -29.54
C ARG A 5 -13.42 -56.33 -28.53
N SER A 6 -12.88 -55.34 -27.83
CA SER A 6 -11.76 -55.50 -26.90
C SER A 6 -12.20 -55.01 -25.52
N GLU A 7 -11.95 -55.76 -24.45
CA GLU A 7 -12.12 -55.25 -23.09
C GLU A 7 -11.20 -54.05 -22.90
N VAL A 8 -11.78 -52.86 -22.80
CA VAL A 8 -11.07 -51.62 -22.48
C VAL A 8 -11.06 -51.52 -20.97
N SER A 9 -9.88 -51.45 -20.36
CA SER A 9 -9.76 -51.22 -18.91
C SER A 9 -10.40 -49.89 -18.54
N ASP A 10 -11.26 -49.91 -17.53
CA ASP A 10 -11.99 -48.75 -17.02
C ASP A 10 -11.06 -47.72 -16.34
N THR A 11 -9.87 -48.17 -15.96
CA THR A 11 -8.85 -47.36 -15.29
C THR A 11 -7.80 -46.88 -16.29
N ALA A 12 -7.62 -45.56 -16.36
CA ALA A 12 -6.62 -44.96 -17.21
C ALA A 12 -5.20 -45.41 -16.81
N PRO A 13 -4.32 -45.77 -17.76
CA PRO A 13 -2.96 -46.16 -17.43
C PRO A 13 -2.24 -45.03 -16.67
N GLU A 14 -1.64 -45.38 -15.52
CA GLU A 14 -0.90 -44.45 -14.67
C GLU A 14 0.56 -44.27 -15.14
N LYS A 15 1.18 -45.34 -15.67
CA LYS A 15 2.51 -45.29 -16.28
C LYS A 15 2.40 -44.85 -17.74
N VAL A 16 2.37 -43.55 -17.96
CA VAL A 16 2.37 -42.94 -19.30
C VAL A 16 3.61 -42.09 -19.55
N SER A 17 3.94 -41.88 -20.83
CA SER A 17 5.05 -41.01 -21.22
C SER A 17 4.84 -39.57 -20.72
N LEU A 18 5.93 -38.83 -20.55
CA LEU A 18 5.90 -37.42 -20.18
C LEU A 18 5.02 -36.58 -21.11
N LEU A 19 5.07 -36.85 -22.42
CA LEU A 19 4.22 -36.18 -23.42
C LEU A 19 2.73 -36.44 -23.18
N THR A 20 2.35 -37.69 -22.94
CA THR A 20 0.95 -38.05 -22.65
C THR A 20 0.47 -37.41 -21.35
N ARG A 21 1.35 -37.27 -20.35
CA ARG A 21 1.03 -36.59 -19.09
C ARG A 21 0.79 -35.09 -19.28
N ILE A 22 1.59 -34.42 -20.11
CA ILE A 22 1.43 -32.99 -20.46
C ILE A 22 0.11 -32.78 -21.23
N VAL A 23 -0.15 -33.61 -22.24
CA VAL A 23 -1.40 -33.53 -23.03
C VAL A 23 -2.62 -33.80 -22.14
N ARG A 24 -2.55 -34.75 -21.20
CA ARG A 24 -3.63 -34.98 -20.21
C ARG A 24 -3.86 -33.80 -19.27
N ARG A 25 -2.85 -32.95 -19.05
CA ARG A 25 -2.93 -31.74 -18.23
C ARG A 25 -3.16 -30.50 -19.08
N ASP A 26 -3.98 -30.64 -20.12
CA ASP A 26 -4.35 -29.58 -21.08
C ASP A 26 -3.16 -28.76 -21.60
N LEU A 27 -2.06 -29.45 -21.93
CA LEU A 27 -0.80 -28.83 -22.37
C LEU A 27 -0.20 -27.84 -21.36
N LEU A 28 -0.56 -27.95 -20.08
CA LEU A 28 -0.22 -27.02 -18.98
C LEU A 28 -0.77 -25.59 -19.19
N GLN A 29 -1.71 -25.40 -20.11
CA GLN A 29 -2.24 -24.08 -20.45
C GLN A 29 -2.96 -23.45 -19.25
N ASP A 30 -3.74 -24.25 -18.52
CA ASP A 30 -4.45 -23.81 -17.32
C ASP A 30 -3.48 -23.44 -16.19
N ASP A 31 -2.46 -24.29 -15.92
CA ASP A 31 -1.44 -23.99 -14.90
C ASP A 31 -0.65 -22.71 -15.21
N PHE A 32 -0.30 -22.52 -16.49
CA PHE A 32 0.37 -21.30 -16.92
C PHE A 32 -0.53 -20.09 -16.74
N ASN A 33 -1.80 -20.19 -17.13
CA ASN A 33 -2.74 -19.09 -16.99
C ASN A 33 -2.96 -18.72 -15.52
N GLU A 34 -3.15 -19.73 -14.68
CA GLU A 34 -3.38 -19.57 -13.26
C GLU A 34 -2.18 -18.89 -12.58
N ALA A 35 -0.97 -19.36 -12.87
CA ALA A 35 0.26 -18.81 -12.28
C ALA A 35 0.55 -17.39 -12.77
N VAL A 36 0.49 -17.16 -14.09
CA VAL A 36 0.96 -15.91 -14.71
C VAL A 36 -0.10 -14.81 -14.65
N PHE A 37 -1.38 -15.14 -14.82
CA PHE A 37 -2.43 -14.13 -14.89
C PHE A 37 -3.24 -14.07 -13.60
N MET A 38 -3.86 -15.17 -13.17
CA MET A 38 -4.77 -15.13 -12.01
C MET A 38 -4.03 -14.83 -10.71
N ARG A 39 -3.11 -15.69 -10.28
CA ARG A 39 -2.46 -15.57 -8.97
C ARG A 39 -1.60 -14.32 -8.88
N THR A 40 -0.88 -14.00 -9.96
CA THR A 40 -0.06 -12.80 -10.03
C THR A 40 -0.92 -11.53 -10.03
N GLY A 41 -2.02 -11.50 -10.78
CA GLY A 41 -2.96 -10.38 -10.78
C GLY A 41 -3.64 -10.15 -9.43
N GLN A 42 -4.01 -11.23 -8.75
CA GLN A 42 -4.55 -11.20 -7.40
C GLN A 42 -3.53 -10.65 -6.39
N ALA A 43 -2.28 -11.12 -6.47
CA ALA A 43 -1.20 -10.62 -5.61
C ALA A 43 -0.96 -9.12 -5.84
N LEU A 44 -0.89 -8.67 -7.10
CA LEU A 44 -0.69 -7.27 -7.45
C LEU A 44 -1.82 -6.39 -6.89
N THR A 45 -3.07 -6.81 -7.08
CA THR A 45 -4.24 -6.07 -6.58
C THR A 45 -4.25 -6.01 -5.06
N SER A 46 -3.95 -7.13 -4.39
CA SER A 46 -3.86 -7.16 -2.93
C SER A 46 -2.77 -6.22 -2.40
N THR A 47 -1.61 -6.14 -3.08
CA THR A 47 -0.55 -5.20 -2.70
C THR A 47 -0.94 -3.75 -2.92
N LEU A 48 -1.64 -3.43 -4.02
CA LEU A 48 -2.13 -2.09 -4.32
C LEU A 48 -3.12 -1.60 -3.25
N VAL A 49 -4.11 -2.43 -2.90
CA VAL A 49 -5.11 -2.08 -1.87
C VAL A 49 -4.44 -1.86 -0.51
N LYS A 50 -3.53 -2.77 -0.11
CA LYS A 50 -2.78 -2.59 1.15
C LYS A 50 -1.92 -1.34 1.14
N THR A 51 -1.32 -1.00 -0.01
CA THR A 51 -0.50 0.20 -0.14
C THR A 51 -1.36 1.45 0.03
N ASP A 52 -2.55 1.49 -0.57
CA ASP A 52 -3.49 2.59 -0.41
C ASP A 52 -3.92 2.76 1.06
N GLU A 53 -4.38 1.68 1.70
CA GLU A 53 -4.83 1.67 3.10
C GLU A 53 -3.74 2.11 4.10
N ILE A 54 -2.47 1.79 3.81
CA ILE A 54 -1.37 2.11 4.72
C ILE A 54 -0.78 3.48 4.41
N VAL A 55 -0.49 3.77 3.13
CA VAL A 55 0.28 4.95 2.73
C VAL A 55 -0.64 6.15 2.57
N ILE A 56 -1.68 6.04 1.76
CA ILE A 56 -2.56 7.17 1.43
C ILE A 56 -3.40 7.50 2.65
N ASP A 57 -4.07 6.49 3.17
CA ASP A 57 -4.95 6.61 4.33
C ASP A 57 -4.15 7.02 5.59
N GLY A 58 -2.92 6.50 5.74
CA GLY A 58 -1.98 6.91 6.78
C GLY A 58 -1.53 8.36 6.64
N ALA A 59 -1.22 8.83 5.43
CA ALA A 59 -0.84 10.22 5.18
C ALA A 59 -1.98 11.19 5.51
N VAL A 60 -3.22 10.88 5.09
CA VAL A 60 -4.40 11.70 5.39
C VAL A 60 -4.63 11.80 6.90
N ARG A 61 -4.62 10.65 7.60
CA ARG A 61 -4.74 10.62 9.07
C ARG A 61 -3.60 11.37 9.74
N GLY A 62 -2.38 11.25 9.22
CA GLY A 62 -1.18 11.94 9.70
C GLY A 62 -1.35 13.45 9.65
N ILE A 63 -1.75 14.00 8.50
CA ILE A 63 -1.98 15.44 8.33
C ILE A 63 -3.05 15.94 9.31
N GLY A 64 -4.17 15.23 9.42
CA GLY A 64 -5.23 15.58 10.37
C GLY A 64 -4.73 15.59 11.82
N SER A 65 -3.97 14.57 12.22
CA SER A 65 -3.40 14.47 13.57
C SER A 65 -2.39 15.60 13.85
N ALA A 66 -1.55 15.96 12.88
CA ALA A 66 -0.57 17.02 13.00
C ALA A 66 -1.24 18.40 13.12
N ALA A 67 -2.32 18.62 12.38
CA ALA A 67 -3.11 19.85 12.50
C ALA A 67 -3.74 19.97 13.90
N LEU A 68 -4.36 18.89 14.40
CA LEU A 68 -4.97 18.87 15.73
C LEU A 68 -3.94 19.02 16.85
N SER A 69 -2.78 18.35 16.75
CA SER A 69 -1.70 18.49 17.74
C SER A 69 -1.13 19.89 17.76
N SER A 70 -0.95 20.51 16.58
CA SER A 70 -0.50 21.89 16.45
C SER A 70 -1.50 22.87 17.05
N ALA A 71 -2.80 22.67 16.80
CA ALA A 71 -3.86 23.45 17.43
C ALA A 71 -3.87 23.28 18.96
N GLY A 72 -3.65 22.07 19.45
CA GLY A 72 -3.50 21.78 20.87
C GLY A 72 -2.33 22.53 21.52
N ALA A 73 -1.16 22.51 20.88
CA ALA A 73 0.02 23.25 21.35
C ALA A 73 -0.22 24.77 21.36
N LEU A 74 -0.83 25.31 20.29
CA LEU A 74 -1.19 26.73 20.22
C LEU A 74 -2.19 27.12 21.31
N ARG A 75 -3.13 26.23 21.65
CA ARG A 75 -4.09 26.46 22.74
C ARG A 75 -3.39 26.60 24.10
N THR A 76 -2.33 25.84 24.36
CA THR A 76 -1.57 25.95 25.62
C THR A 76 -0.90 27.32 25.77
N SER A 77 -0.52 27.97 24.67
CA SER A 77 0.04 29.33 24.69
C SER A 77 -0.97 30.41 25.10
N GLN A 78 -2.28 30.13 25.02
CA GLN A 78 -3.35 31.04 25.44
C GLN A 78 -3.59 30.96 26.94
N THR A 79 -2.60 31.39 27.72
CA THR A 79 -2.61 31.31 29.20
C THR A 79 -3.50 32.35 29.89
N GLY A 80 -4.08 33.31 29.16
CA GLY A 80 -4.91 34.39 29.71
C GLY A 80 -4.14 35.49 30.47
N PHE A 81 -2.82 35.33 30.65
CA PHE A 81 -1.98 36.32 31.33
C PHE A 81 -1.42 37.36 30.34
N VAL A 82 -1.70 38.64 30.59
CA VAL A 82 -1.20 39.77 29.78
C VAL A 82 0.33 39.75 29.61
N ARG A 83 1.07 39.32 30.66
CA ARG A 83 2.54 39.20 30.61
C ARG A 83 3.03 38.21 29.55
N SER A 84 2.31 37.10 29.36
CA SER A 84 2.64 36.10 28.35
C SER A 84 2.45 36.64 26.92
N TYR A 85 1.41 37.46 26.70
CA TYR A 85 1.20 38.14 25.42
C TYR A 85 2.27 39.20 25.16
N ALA A 86 2.64 39.99 26.17
CA ALA A 86 3.70 40.99 26.05
C ALA A 86 5.05 40.34 25.70
N ALA A 87 5.38 39.20 26.31
CA ALA A 87 6.58 38.44 25.99
C ALA A 87 6.57 37.93 24.53
N LEU A 88 5.45 37.39 24.05
CA LEU A 88 5.31 36.94 22.65
C LEU A 88 5.48 38.08 21.64
N ILE A 89 4.90 39.25 21.92
CA ILE A 89 5.05 40.44 21.08
C ILE A 89 6.52 40.88 21.03
N LEU A 90 7.20 40.92 22.19
CA LEU A 90 8.61 41.28 22.26
C LEU A 90 9.49 40.32 21.44
N ILE A 91 9.26 39.00 21.58
CA ILE A 91 9.95 37.98 20.79
C ILE A 91 9.72 38.20 19.29
N GLY A 92 8.47 38.42 18.89
CA GLY A 92 8.12 38.69 17.49
C GLY A 92 8.81 39.94 16.93
N ALA A 93 8.87 41.03 17.71
CA ALA A 93 9.55 42.25 17.30
C ALA A 93 11.06 42.03 17.10
N VAL A 94 11.72 41.35 18.03
CA VAL A 94 13.16 41.03 17.90
C VAL A 94 13.41 40.13 16.69
N ALA A 95 12.57 39.12 16.46
CA ALA A 95 12.69 38.23 15.30
C ALA A 95 12.55 38.97 13.97
N LEU A 96 11.60 39.92 13.87
CA LEU A 96 11.43 40.76 12.68
C LEU A 96 12.66 41.64 12.43
N VAL A 97 13.18 42.31 13.47
CA VAL A 97 14.39 43.14 13.35
C VAL A 97 15.58 42.29 12.91
N ALA A 98 15.76 41.11 13.48
CA ALA A 98 16.83 40.18 13.09
C ALA A 98 16.68 39.70 11.64
N ALA A 99 15.46 39.36 11.20
CA ALA A 99 15.19 38.95 9.82
C ALA A 99 15.50 40.07 8.81
N ILE A 100 15.10 41.31 9.11
CA ILE A 100 15.43 42.48 8.29
C ILE A 100 16.94 42.70 8.23
N TRP A 101 17.61 42.60 9.38
CA TRP A 101 19.06 42.75 9.45
C TRP A 101 19.78 41.70 8.59
N VAL A 102 19.38 40.43 8.66
CA VAL A 102 19.93 39.34 7.83
C VAL A 102 19.77 39.59 6.33
N VAL A 103 18.63 40.16 5.90
CA VAL A 103 18.38 40.46 4.47
C VAL A 103 19.13 41.70 4.00
N THR A 104 19.43 42.64 4.90
CA THR A 104 20.05 43.94 4.57
C THR A 104 21.58 43.91 4.66
N GLN A 105 22.17 42.85 5.22
CA GLN A 105 23.61 42.57 5.18
C GLN A 105 23.99 41.89 3.86
#